data_AF-A0A8C7ZQT9-F1
#
_entry.id   AF-A0A8C7ZQT9-F1
#
_cell.length_a   1.000
_cell.length_b   1.000
_cell.length_c   1.000
_cell.angle_alpha   90.00
_cell.angle_beta   90.00
_cell.angle_gamma   90.00
#
_symmetry.space_group_name_H-M   'P 1'
#
loop_
_entity.id
_entity.type
_entity.pdbx_description
1 polymer ?
#
loop_
_entity_poly.entity_id
_entity_poly.type
_entity_poly.pdbx_seq_one_letter_code
_entity_poly.pdbx_strand_id
1 'polypeptide(L)'
;MQVCRVQLNQISLIQYPRHCRPAYLFSLGCFLQRTGAFLDNNGQYLTSAHDPRMTSHYIAVLIIGLLRENPYMCNNECDASTEELAHPPELMFDIEGRNPTTFWQSSSWKKYPKPLLVNITLSWHKTIELTDDIVLTFESGRPEQMVLEKSLDYGRTWQPYQFYATDCLDAFTMEPKTVQDLTQHTLLDIICTEDYSRGYVWKYDKTVRFEIKDRFALFAGPRLHNMASLYGQLDTTKKLRDFFTITDLRIRLLRPATGATMVDENNLSRYFYAISDIKVHGRCKCNLHANSCVYDKEKLSCECEHNTTGPDCGRCKINYQGRAWSAGSYLPIPKGTANICIPNSIGPVTPVCDDELLRCQNGGVCVNNARCNCPPEYSGLLCEKSRCDSEAAGCGSRESGQPPLTPPSPCGLLTLLLLGSALLREAPCWPAPL
;
A
#
# COMPACT_ATOMS: atom_id res chain seq x y z
N MET A 1 -12.66 -11.69 -49.17
CA MET A 1 -12.75 -12.95 -48.41
C MET A 1 -11.87 -12.78 -47.16
N GLN A 2 -12.34 -12.50 -45.94
CA GLN A 2 -13.48 -13.07 -45.18
C GLN A 2 -13.47 -14.60 -45.31
N VAL A 3 -13.38 -15.41 -44.26
CA VAL A 3 -14.30 -15.63 -43.12
C VAL A 3 -13.48 -16.42 -42.04
N CYS A 4 -13.62 -16.31 -40.72
CA CYS A 4 -14.76 -16.46 -39.79
C CYS A 4 -14.64 -15.43 -38.65
N ARG A 5 -15.64 -14.69 -38.15
CA ARG A 5 -17.06 -14.94 -37.80
C ARG A 5 -17.27 -15.97 -36.68
N VAL A 6 -17.41 -15.48 -35.45
CA VAL A 6 -18.56 -15.79 -34.57
C VAL A 6 -19.05 -14.47 -33.98
N GLN A 7 -20.36 -14.30 -34.08
CA GLN A 7 -21.14 -13.12 -33.73
C GLN A 7 -22.13 -13.54 -32.64
N LEU A 8 -22.70 -12.53 -31.96
CA LEU A 8 -23.92 -12.54 -31.14
C LEU A 8 -23.69 -12.85 -29.64
N ASN A 9 -24.37 -12.23 -28.69
CA ASN A 9 -25.13 -10.97 -28.57
C ASN A 9 -25.62 -10.94 -27.12
N GLN A 10 -25.62 -9.76 -26.49
CA GLN A 10 -26.53 -9.35 -25.39
C GLN A 10 -26.59 -10.18 -24.09
N ILE A 11 -27.27 -9.58 -23.11
CA ILE A 11 -27.64 -10.04 -21.75
C ILE A 11 -26.66 -9.54 -20.69
N SER A 12 -27.05 -8.80 -19.67
CA SER A 12 -28.22 -8.00 -19.32
C SER A 12 -27.87 -7.36 -17.98
N LEU A 13 -28.42 -6.17 -17.70
CA LEU A 13 -28.48 -5.65 -16.33
C LEU A 13 -29.14 -6.71 -15.44
N ILE A 14 -28.36 -7.29 -14.53
CA ILE A 14 -28.88 -8.13 -13.46
C ILE A 14 -28.85 -7.29 -12.19
N GLN A 15 -30.02 -6.77 -11.86
CA GLN A 15 -30.38 -6.25 -10.54
C GLN A 15 -30.84 -7.47 -9.73
N TYR A 16 -30.19 -7.76 -8.59
CA TYR A 16 -30.66 -8.77 -7.63
C TYR A 16 -30.23 -8.43 -6.20
N PRO A 17 -30.90 -9.00 -5.17
CA PRO A 17 -31.68 -8.22 -4.23
C PRO A 17 -31.05 -8.16 -2.82
N ARG A 18 -31.72 -7.38 -1.95
CA ARG A 18 -31.50 -7.40 -0.49
C ARG A 18 -31.56 -8.84 0.06
N HIS A 19 -30.70 -9.09 1.04
CA HIS A 19 -30.56 -10.28 1.91
C HIS A 19 -29.77 -11.48 1.37
N CYS A 20 -28.48 -11.51 1.72
CA CYS A 20 -27.78 -12.69 2.24
C CYS A 20 -26.54 -12.23 3.01
N ARG A 21 -26.46 -12.51 4.32
CA ARG A 21 -25.21 -12.41 5.10
C ARG A 21 -24.30 -13.59 4.69
N PRO A 22 -23.03 -13.38 4.36
CA PRO A 22 -22.04 -14.44 4.43
C PRO A 22 -21.35 -14.43 5.79
N ALA A 23 -21.25 -15.61 6.40
CA ALA A 23 -20.41 -15.84 7.57
C ALA A 23 -18.94 -15.60 7.18
N TYR A 24 -18.27 -14.69 7.88
CA TYR A 24 -16.84 -14.45 7.73
C TYR A 24 -16.06 -15.61 8.37
N LEU A 25 -15.51 -16.49 7.54
CA LEU A 25 -14.35 -17.30 7.92
C LEU A 25 -13.15 -16.34 8.01
N PHE A 26 -12.78 -15.96 9.24
CA PHE A 26 -11.59 -15.16 9.51
C PHE A 26 -10.33 -15.95 9.13
N SER A 27 -9.76 -15.67 7.96
CA SER A 27 -8.41 -16.08 7.61
C SER A 27 -7.43 -15.05 8.19
N LEU A 28 -6.51 -15.49 9.05
CA LEU A 28 -5.48 -14.70 9.76
C LEU A 28 -4.34 -14.18 8.85
N GLY A 29 -4.66 -13.63 7.67
CA GLY A 29 -3.68 -13.12 6.69
C GLY A 29 -3.43 -11.61 6.77
N CYS A 30 -2.42 -11.11 6.06
CA CYS A 30 -2.21 -9.67 5.86
C CYS A 30 -3.27 -9.09 4.93
N PHE A 31 -3.68 -7.85 5.21
CA PHE A 31 -4.57 -7.11 4.32
C PHE A 31 -3.76 -6.24 3.37
N LEU A 32 -4.05 -6.38 2.08
CA LEU A 32 -3.61 -5.46 1.04
C LEU A 32 -4.82 -4.75 0.46
N GLN A 33 -4.92 -3.44 0.65
CA GLN A 33 -5.95 -2.63 0.02
C GLN A 33 -5.83 -2.71 -1.50
N ARG A 34 -6.96 -2.80 -2.22
CA ARG A 34 -6.98 -2.74 -3.69
C ARG A 34 -6.33 -1.43 -4.16
N THR A 35 -5.41 -1.55 -5.11
CA THR A 35 -4.93 -0.39 -5.88
C THR A 35 -6.09 0.14 -6.70
N GLY A 36 -6.45 1.40 -6.52
CA GLY A 36 -7.44 2.08 -7.32
C GLY A 36 -7.20 3.58 -7.26
N ALA A 37 -7.67 4.30 -8.28
CA ALA A 37 -8.20 5.63 -8.01
C ALA A 37 -9.24 5.45 -6.91
N PHE A 38 -9.18 6.26 -5.86
CA PHE A 38 -10.06 6.08 -4.71
C PHE A 38 -11.53 6.13 -5.23
N LEU A 39 -12.50 5.44 -4.66
CA LEU A 39 -13.90 5.53 -5.10
C LEU A 39 -14.74 6.03 -3.93
N ASP A 40 -15.66 6.97 -4.19
CA ASP A 40 -16.62 7.43 -3.18
C ASP A 40 -17.82 6.46 -3.06
N ASN A 41 -18.68 6.70 -2.07
CA ASN A 41 -19.90 5.89 -1.83
C ASN A 41 -20.96 5.99 -2.95
N ASN A 42 -20.72 6.81 -3.99
CA ASN A 42 -21.60 6.99 -5.15
C ASN A 42 -21.05 6.35 -6.44
N GLY A 43 -19.87 5.70 -6.37
CA GLY A 43 -19.25 5.07 -7.53
C GLY A 43 -18.56 6.06 -8.48
N GLN A 44 -18.17 7.25 -8.02
CA GLN A 44 -17.32 8.18 -8.78
C GLN A 44 -15.83 7.92 -8.52
N TYR A 45 -15.03 7.98 -9.59
CA TYR A 45 -13.56 7.96 -9.54
C TYR A 45 -13.04 9.15 -8.75
N LEU A 46 -12.55 8.92 -7.53
CA LEU A 46 -11.68 9.86 -6.82
C LEU A 46 -10.27 9.75 -7.44
N THR A 47 -10.06 10.52 -8.50
CA THR A 47 -8.77 11.19 -8.65
C THR A 47 -8.54 11.99 -7.38
N SER A 48 -7.28 12.06 -6.92
CA SER A 48 -6.81 12.82 -5.76
C SER A 48 -7.80 13.89 -5.24
N ALA A 49 -8.47 13.61 -4.12
CA ALA A 49 -9.23 14.55 -3.30
C ALA A 49 -10.20 15.50 -4.05
N HIS A 50 -11.48 15.14 -4.15
CA HIS A 50 -12.53 16.17 -4.08
C HIS A 50 -13.88 15.65 -3.56
N ASP A 51 -14.27 16.10 -2.35
CA ASP A 51 -15.64 16.60 -2.11
C ASP A 51 -15.58 18.11 -2.46
N PRO A 52 -16.50 18.65 -3.28
CA PRO A 52 -16.54 20.05 -3.72
C PRO A 52 -16.71 21.09 -2.58
N ARG A 53 -16.71 20.67 -1.31
CA ARG A 53 -16.76 21.57 -0.14
C ARG A 53 -15.41 21.85 0.52
N MET A 54 -14.33 21.17 0.11
CA MET A 54 -13.03 21.26 0.81
C MET A 54 -12.08 22.38 0.32
N THR A 55 -12.48 23.22 -0.64
CA THR A 55 -11.62 24.32 -1.16
C THR A 55 -11.97 25.71 -0.61
N SER A 56 -12.89 25.84 0.36
CA SER A 56 -13.29 27.17 0.84
C SER A 56 -12.33 27.83 1.85
N HIS A 57 -11.26 27.14 2.28
CA HIS A 57 -10.35 27.73 3.26
C HIS A 57 -8.87 27.52 2.85
N TYR A 58 -8.24 28.63 2.44
CA TYR A 58 -6.79 28.83 2.26
C TYR A 58 -6.16 28.44 0.92
N ILE A 59 -6.59 29.08 -0.17
CA ILE A 59 -5.64 29.54 -1.21
C ILE A 59 -5.83 31.05 -1.38
N ALA A 60 -5.12 31.83 -0.56
CA ALA A 60 -5.01 33.26 -0.76
C ALA A 60 -3.93 33.52 -1.82
N VAL A 61 -4.31 33.55 -3.10
CA VAL A 61 -3.51 34.18 -4.15
C VAL A 61 -4.12 35.54 -4.43
N LEU A 62 -3.58 36.55 -3.76
CA LEU A 62 -3.92 37.96 -3.97
C LEU A 62 -3.16 38.47 -5.21
N ILE A 63 -3.81 38.70 -6.35
CA ILE A 63 -3.26 39.57 -7.40
C ILE A 63 -4.37 40.46 -8.03
N ILE A 64 -4.10 41.76 -7.94
CA ILE A 64 -4.85 42.91 -8.47
C ILE A 64 -4.33 43.24 -9.88
N GLY A 65 -5.21 43.59 -10.83
CA GLY A 65 -4.87 44.44 -11.99
C GLY A 65 -5.46 44.03 -13.36
N LEU A 66 -6.27 44.92 -13.95
CA LEU A 66 -7.02 44.84 -15.21
C LEU A 66 -6.23 45.26 -16.49
N LEU A 67 -6.80 44.86 -17.66
CA LEU A 67 -6.84 45.46 -19.02
C LEU A 67 -6.03 44.85 -20.22
N ARG A 68 -6.84 44.49 -21.27
CA ARG A 68 -6.73 44.31 -22.76
C ARG A 68 -5.49 44.90 -23.48
N GLU A 69 -5.02 44.45 -24.66
CA GLU A 69 -5.66 43.88 -25.88
C GLU A 69 -4.61 43.19 -26.83
N ASN A 70 -5.06 42.44 -27.86
CA ASN A 70 -4.33 41.47 -28.72
C ASN A 70 -4.20 41.91 -30.21
N PRO A 71 -3.32 41.34 -31.07
CA PRO A 71 -3.80 40.33 -32.04
C PRO A 71 -2.76 39.28 -32.54
N TYR A 72 -3.29 38.13 -32.98
CA TYR A 72 -2.65 36.93 -33.55
C TYR A 72 -2.25 35.83 -32.54
N MET A 73 -3.27 35.03 -32.16
CA MET A 73 -3.23 33.83 -31.31
C MET A 73 -2.84 34.00 -29.83
N CYS A 74 -2.94 35.20 -29.26
CA CYS A 74 -3.01 35.42 -27.80
C CYS A 74 -4.44 35.81 -27.34
N ASN A 75 -5.47 35.16 -27.90
CA ASN A 75 -6.88 35.61 -27.79
C ASN A 75 -7.71 34.89 -26.73
N ASN A 76 -7.10 34.03 -25.91
CA ASN A 76 -7.77 33.45 -24.76
C ASN A 76 -7.36 34.29 -23.55
N GLU A 77 -8.15 35.34 -23.29
CA GLU A 77 -8.02 36.08 -22.04
C GLU A 77 -8.26 35.11 -20.88
N CYS A 78 -7.38 35.10 -19.89
CA CYS A 78 -7.61 34.39 -18.64
C CYS A 78 -8.28 35.37 -17.68
N ASP A 79 -9.54 35.10 -17.34
CA ASP A 79 -10.34 35.93 -16.46
C ASP A 79 -10.97 35.07 -15.36
N ALA A 80 -10.49 35.25 -14.13
CA ALA A 80 -10.98 34.52 -12.97
C ALA A 80 -12.44 34.85 -12.62
N SER A 81 -13.00 35.95 -13.13
CA SER A 81 -14.40 36.32 -12.90
C SER A 81 -15.37 35.67 -13.89
N THR A 82 -14.86 35.16 -15.01
CA THR A 82 -15.64 34.51 -16.06
C THR A 82 -15.33 33.01 -16.08
N GLU A 83 -16.30 32.18 -15.73
CA GLU A 83 -16.11 30.72 -15.56
C GLU A 83 -15.49 30.05 -16.80
N GLU A 84 -15.89 30.45 -18.01
CA GLU A 84 -15.38 29.89 -19.28
C GLU A 84 -13.92 30.27 -19.59
N LEU A 85 -13.40 31.32 -18.94
CA LEU A 85 -12.05 31.86 -19.13
C LEU A 85 -11.17 31.63 -17.89
N ALA A 86 -11.73 31.04 -16.84
CA ALA A 86 -11.04 30.79 -15.59
C ALA A 86 -10.23 29.48 -15.70
N HIS A 87 -9.00 29.52 -15.20
CA HIS A 87 -8.09 28.38 -15.16
C HIS A 87 -7.66 28.04 -13.73
N PRO A 88 -8.62 27.69 -12.84
CA PRO A 88 -8.34 27.52 -11.43
C PRO A 88 -7.65 26.16 -11.14
N PRO A 89 -7.02 25.98 -9.97
CA PRO A 89 -6.20 24.81 -9.66
C PRO A 89 -6.95 23.46 -9.69
N GLU A 90 -8.27 23.47 -9.48
CA GLU A 90 -9.13 22.29 -9.48
C GLU A 90 -9.12 21.56 -10.82
N LEU A 91 -8.86 22.29 -11.91
CA LEU A 91 -8.76 21.73 -13.26
C LEU A 91 -7.54 20.81 -13.45
N MET A 92 -6.60 20.75 -12.51
CA MET A 92 -5.49 19.78 -12.56
C MET A 92 -5.89 18.37 -12.13
N PHE A 93 -7.11 18.16 -11.61
CA PHE A 93 -7.58 16.87 -11.08
C PHE A 93 -8.95 16.46 -11.61
N ASP A 94 -9.48 17.19 -12.58
CA ASP A 94 -10.79 16.90 -13.16
C ASP A 94 -10.75 15.66 -14.07
N ILE A 95 -11.89 15.31 -14.63
CA ILE A 95 -12.01 14.10 -15.44
C ILE A 95 -11.31 14.33 -16.79
N GLU A 96 -10.25 13.57 -17.03
CA GLU A 96 -9.54 13.55 -18.31
C GLU A 96 -10.46 13.22 -19.50
N GLY A 97 -10.05 13.70 -20.69
CA GLY A 97 -10.74 13.40 -21.94
C GLY A 97 -11.91 14.33 -22.26
N ARG A 98 -12.10 15.41 -21.49
CA ARG A 98 -12.93 16.54 -21.91
C ARG A 98 -12.35 17.18 -23.17
N ASN A 99 -13.25 17.61 -24.05
CA ASN A 99 -12.92 18.35 -25.25
C ASN A 99 -13.81 19.61 -25.28
N PRO A 100 -13.25 20.82 -25.08
CA PRO A 100 -11.82 21.13 -24.97
C PRO A 100 -11.16 20.63 -23.68
N THR A 101 -9.83 20.50 -23.69
CA THR A 101 -9.02 20.17 -22.51
C THR A 101 -9.08 21.30 -21.50
N THR A 102 -9.35 20.96 -20.25
CA THR A 102 -9.30 21.85 -19.08
C THR A 102 -7.88 21.87 -18.52
N PHE A 103 -7.47 23.00 -17.94
CA PHE A 103 -6.15 23.14 -17.34
C PHE A 103 -6.09 24.32 -16.38
N TRP A 104 -5.27 24.19 -15.34
CA TRP A 104 -4.82 25.32 -14.53
C TRP A 104 -3.77 26.13 -15.31
N GLN A 105 -3.73 27.44 -15.09
CA GLN A 105 -2.75 28.33 -15.72
C GLN A 105 -2.14 29.32 -14.72
N SER A 106 -0.83 29.54 -14.81
CA SER A 106 -0.13 30.58 -14.06
C SER A 106 -0.27 31.96 -14.71
N SER A 107 0.10 33.01 -13.98
CA SER A 107 0.38 34.31 -14.60
C SER A 107 1.54 34.19 -15.60
N SER A 108 1.49 34.99 -16.68
CA SER A 108 2.60 35.15 -17.62
C SER A 108 3.86 35.76 -16.98
N TRP A 109 5.03 35.54 -17.59
CA TRP A 109 6.34 35.99 -17.10
C TRP A 109 6.63 37.49 -17.28
N LYS A 110 5.64 38.36 -17.04
CA LYS A 110 5.73 39.83 -17.20
C LYS A 110 6.82 40.50 -16.34
N LYS A 111 7.31 39.83 -15.30
CA LYS A 111 8.33 40.34 -14.37
C LYS A 111 9.77 39.96 -14.75
N TYR A 112 9.99 39.44 -15.95
CA TYR A 112 11.33 39.13 -16.47
C TYR A 112 12.28 40.35 -16.30
N PRO A 113 13.55 40.15 -15.88
CA PRO A 113 14.28 38.88 -15.71
C PRO A 113 14.08 38.18 -14.36
N LYS A 114 13.20 38.67 -13.47
CA LYS A 114 12.93 37.98 -12.20
C LYS A 114 12.31 36.60 -12.48
N PRO A 115 12.83 35.50 -11.92
CA PRO A 115 12.31 34.15 -12.20
C PRO A 115 10.80 34.00 -11.93
N LEU A 116 10.11 33.29 -12.82
CA LEU A 116 8.71 32.90 -12.64
C LEU A 116 8.66 31.60 -11.82
N LEU A 117 8.67 31.74 -10.49
CA LEU A 117 8.62 30.60 -9.58
C LEU A 117 7.18 30.28 -9.19
N VAL A 118 6.77 29.03 -9.32
CA VAL A 118 5.45 28.54 -8.87
C VAL A 118 5.60 27.25 -8.08
N ASN A 119 4.94 27.16 -6.94
CA ASN A 119 4.90 25.96 -6.11
C ASN A 119 3.47 25.41 -6.08
N ILE A 120 3.30 24.14 -6.46
CA ILE A 120 2.04 23.42 -6.34
C ILE A 120 2.23 22.36 -5.27
N THR A 121 1.41 22.40 -4.22
CA THR A 121 1.53 21.49 -3.07
C THR A 121 0.28 20.61 -2.99
N LEU A 122 0.49 19.30 -2.94
CA LEU A 122 -0.55 18.28 -2.81
C LEU A 122 -0.44 17.68 -1.40
N SER A 123 -1.47 17.85 -0.59
CA SER A 123 -1.47 17.46 0.83
C SER A 123 -2.60 16.48 1.12
N TRP A 124 -2.24 15.24 1.43
CA TRP A 124 -3.24 14.19 1.71
C TRP A 124 -3.68 14.15 3.17
N HIS A 125 -2.98 14.84 4.08
CA HIS A 125 -3.21 14.76 5.53
C HIS A 125 -3.23 13.31 6.08
N LYS A 126 -2.60 12.40 5.33
CA LYS A 126 -2.55 10.96 5.54
C LYS A 126 -1.31 10.43 4.87
N THR A 127 -0.72 9.39 5.45
CA THR A 127 0.43 8.72 4.86
C THR A 127 -0.05 7.79 3.73
N ILE A 128 0.50 7.97 2.53
CA ILE A 128 0.20 7.25 1.29
C ILE A 128 1.44 6.49 0.82
N GLU A 129 1.25 5.28 0.30
CA GLU A 129 2.26 4.49 -0.39
C GLU A 129 1.96 4.51 -1.89
N LEU A 130 2.88 5.03 -2.69
CA LEU A 130 2.73 5.14 -4.14
C LEU A 130 2.82 3.77 -4.81
N THR A 131 2.00 3.57 -5.84
CA THR A 131 1.86 2.27 -6.52
C THR A 131 2.02 2.35 -8.03
N ASP A 132 1.96 3.55 -8.61
CA ASP A 132 2.15 3.81 -10.04
C ASP A 132 2.95 5.10 -10.21
N ASP A 133 3.36 5.38 -11.45
CA ASP A 133 4.09 6.60 -11.80
C ASP A 133 3.29 7.86 -11.43
N ILE A 134 4.00 8.90 -11.02
CA ILE A 134 3.41 10.24 -10.93
C ILE A 134 3.53 10.87 -12.32
N VAL A 135 2.41 11.31 -12.88
CA VAL A 135 2.38 11.88 -14.24
C VAL A 135 1.78 13.28 -14.18
N LEU A 136 2.51 14.24 -14.72
CA LEU A 136 2.09 15.63 -14.87
C LEU A 136 1.91 15.90 -16.36
N THR A 137 0.72 16.30 -16.78
CA THR A 137 0.42 16.64 -18.17
C THR A 137 0.31 18.16 -18.29
N PHE A 138 1.17 18.76 -19.10
CA PHE A 138 1.21 20.20 -19.32
C PHE A 138 0.42 20.58 -20.56
N GLU A 139 -0.44 21.59 -20.46
CA GLU A 139 -1.05 22.19 -21.66
C GLU A 139 -0.06 23.15 -22.33
N SER A 140 0.72 23.88 -21.53
CA SER A 140 1.87 24.67 -22.00
C SER A 140 3.04 23.77 -22.41
N GLY A 141 4.14 24.35 -22.88
CA GLY A 141 5.42 23.65 -22.88
C GLY A 141 5.77 23.22 -21.45
N ARG A 142 6.40 22.05 -21.28
CA ARG A 142 6.81 21.59 -19.95
C ARG A 142 8.03 22.42 -19.46
N PRO A 143 8.35 22.43 -18.17
CA PRO A 143 9.33 23.38 -17.61
C PRO A 143 10.76 23.09 -18.05
N GLU A 144 11.55 24.14 -18.31
CA GLU A 144 13.00 24.01 -18.51
C GLU A 144 13.71 23.64 -17.23
N GLN A 145 13.16 24.03 -16.07
CA GLN A 145 13.68 23.68 -14.76
C GLN A 145 12.50 23.44 -13.81
N MET A 146 12.45 22.25 -13.21
CA MET A 146 11.51 21.93 -12.15
C MET A 146 12.07 20.90 -11.17
N VAL A 147 11.53 20.89 -9.96
CA VAL A 147 11.88 19.91 -8.92
C VAL A 147 10.60 19.30 -8.37
N LEU A 148 10.55 17.97 -8.34
CA LEU A 148 9.55 17.25 -7.56
C LEU A 148 10.13 16.98 -6.18
N GLU A 149 9.42 17.39 -5.14
CA GLU A 149 9.78 17.16 -3.75
C GLU A 149 8.67 16.39 -3.04
N LYS A 150 9.04 15.71 -1.96
CA LYS A 150 8.11 15.01 -1.09
C LYS A 150 8.32 15.35 0.37
N SER A 151 7.27 15.14 1.15
CA SER A 151 7.28 15.18 2.61
C SER A 151 6.89 13.82 3.18
N LEU A 152 7.42 13.51 4.36
CA LEU A 152 7.03 12.37 5.19
C LEU A 152 6.41 12.78 6.52
N ASP A 153 6.36 14.08 6.83
CA ASP A 153 6.00 14.64 8.13
C ASP A 153 4.96 15.76 8.04
N TYR A 154 4.03 15.63 7.09
CA TYR A 154 2.90 16.54 6.88
C TYR A 154 3.31 17.98 6.53
N GLY A 155 4.26 18.11 5.60
CA GLY A 155 4.71 19.37 5.02
C GLY A 155 5.71 20.15 5.88
N ARG A 156 6.19 19.59 7.00
CA ARG A 156 7.15 20.26 7.89
C ARG A 156 8.55 20.27 7.30
N THR A 157 8.98 19.15 6.72
CA THR A 157 10.25 19.05 6.00
C THR A 157 10.01 18.56 4.58
N TRP A 158 10.88 19.01 3.68
CA TRP A 158 10.80 18.73 2.25
C TRP A 158 12.12 18.15 1.79
N GLN A 159 12.06 17.04 1.07
CA GLN A 159 13.21 16.42 0.45
C GLN A 159 13.01 16.32 -1.06
N PRO A 160 14.07 16.51 -1.87
CA PRO A 160 13.98 16.33 -3.31
C PRO A 160 13.65 14.87 -3.63
N TYR A 161 12.80 14.69 -4.64
CA TYR A 161 12.38 13.39 -5.13
C TYR A 161 12.92 13.11 -6.53
N GLN A 162 12.91 14.12 -7.41
CA GLN A 162 13.58 14.10 -8.72
C GLN A 162 13.77 15.53 -9.25
N PHE A 163 14.87 15.77 -9.95
CA PHE A 163 15.15 17.02 -10.64
C PHE A 163 14.92 16.87 -12.15
N TYR A 164 14.43 17.94 -12.79
CA TYR A 164 14.19 17.97 -14.23
C TYR A 164 14.74 19.27 -14.79
N ALA A 165 15.61 19.18 -15.78
CA ALA A 165 16.24 20.36 -16.38
C ALA A 165 16.51 20.16 -17.88
N THR A 166 16.58 21.24 -18.66
CA THR A 166 17.15 21.21 -20.02
C THR A 166 18.63 20.83 -20.01
N ASP A 167 19.35 21.30 -18.99
CA ASP A 167 20.76 21.06 -18.71
C ASP A 167 20.91 20.86 -17.20
N CYS A 168 21.13 19.61 -16.78
CA CYS A 168 21.21 19.23 -15.38
C CYS A 168 22.46 19.77 -14.68
N LEU A 169 23.57 19.91 -15.42
CA LEU A 169 24.84 20.39 -14.89
C LEU A 169 24.75 21.89 -14.59
N ASP A 170 24.19 22.67 -15.52
CA ASP A 170 23.98 24.11 -15.32
C ASP A 170 22.93 24.40 -14.24
N ALA A 171 21.78 23.72 -14.29
CA ALA A 171 20.64 24.04 -13.41
C ALA A 171 20.85 23.61 -11.96
N PHE A 172 21.42 22.42 -11.75
CA PHE A 172 21.47 21.76 -10.44
C PHE A 172 22.84 21.20 -10.07
N THR A 173 23.87 21.40 -10.90
CA THR A 173 25.22 20.82 -10.69
C THR A 173 25.19 19.28 -10.57
N MET A 174 24.31 18.63 -11.34
CA MET A 174 24.12 17.18 -11.34
C MET A 174 24.38 16.61 -12.73
N GLU A 175 25.04 15.45 -12.80
CA GLU A 175 25.14 14.69 -14.05
C GLU A 175 23.75 14.20 -14.49
N PRO A 176 23.39 14.34 -15.78
CA PRO A 176 22.12 13.86 -16.28
C PRO A 176 22.08 12.32 -16.22
N LYS A 177 21.00 11.77 -15.67
CA LYS A 177 20.74 10.33 -15.58
C LYS A 177 19.29 10.03 -15.87
N THR A 178 19.05 8.81 -16.34
CA THR A 178 17.71 8.23 -16.52
C THR A 178 17.47 7.16 -15.46
N VAL A 179 16.21 6.75 -15.29
CA VAL A 179 15.89 5.65 -14.35
C VAL A 179 16.45 4.31 -14.85
N GLN A 180 16.69 4.18 -16.17
CA GLN A 180 17.33 3.01 -16.78
C GLN A 180 18.82 2.88 -16.37
N ASP A 181 19.47 3.97 -15.97
CA ASP A 181 20.85 3.96 -15.46
C ASP A 181 20.93 3.52 -13.98
N LEU A 182 19.79 3.38 -13.30
CA LEU A 182 19.73 2.95 -11.91
C LEU A 182 19.83 1.43 -11.78
N THR A 183 20.38 1.00 -10.64
CA THR A 183 20.51 -0.41 -10.25
C THR A 183 19.69 -0.68 -9.00
N GLN A 184 19.57 -1.94 -8.59
CA GLN A 184 18.91 -2.30 -7.34
C GLN A 184 19.54 -1.59 -6.11
N HIS A 185 20.85 -1.32 -6.14
CA HIS A 185 21.57 -0.67 -5.05
C HIS A 185 21.42 0.86 -5.06
N THR A 186 21.26 1.46 -6.24
CA THR A 186 21.13 2.91 -6.45
C THR A 186 19.69 3.37 -6.69
N LEU A 187 18.71 2.48 -6.51
CA LEU A 187 17.29 2.78 -6.76
C LEU A 187 16.76 3.97 -5.96
N LEU A 188 17.32 4.22 -4.77
CA LEU A 188 16.91 5.32 -3.90
C LEU A 188 17.58 6.65 -4.26
N ASP A 189 18.52 6.64 -5.22
CA ASP A 189 19.25 7.84 -5.61
C ASP A 189 18.29 8.84 -6.27
N ILE A 190 18.47 10.09 -5.87
CA ILE A 190 17.79 11.23 -6.46
C ILE A 190 18.61 11.66 -7.67
N ILE A 191 17.98 11.65 -8.84
CA ILE A 191 18.63 11.96 -10.12
C ILE A 191 18.11 13.27 -10.70
N CYS A 192 18.87 13.83 -11.64
CA CYS A 192 18.39 14.84 -12.56
C CYS A 192 18.24 14.22 -13.94
N THR A 193 17.08 14.38 -14.57
CA THR A 193 16.82 13.89 -15.93
C THR A 193 16.52 15.05 -16.87
N GLU A 194 16.97 14.91 -18.12
CA GLU A 194 16.74 15.87 -19.19
C GLU A 194 15.67 15.40 -20.20
N ASP A 195 15.18 14.17 -20.07
CA ASP A 195 14.25 13.52 -21.01
C ASP A 195 12.93 14.30 -21.14
N TYR A 196 12.49 14.93 -20.06
CA TYR A 196 11.23 15.67 -19.99
C TYR A 196 11.38 17.18 -20.18
N SER A 197 12.59 17.69 -20.33
CA SER A 197 12.84 19.13 -20.38
C SER A 197 13.57 19.59 -21.64
N ARG A 198 13.97 18.71 -22.56
CA ARG A 198 14.67 19.11 -23.79
C ARG A 198 13.74 19.61 -24.92
N GLY A 199 14.25 20.61 -25.64
CA GLY A 199 13.73 21.28 -26.85
C GLY A 199 12.95 20.42 -27.85
N TYR A 200 13.48 19.25 -28.20
CA TYR A 200 12.94 18.42 -29.28
C TYR A 200 11.75 17.58 -28.84
N VAL A 201 11.57 17.39 -27.53
CA VAL A 201 10.55 16.51 -26.96
C VAL A 201 9.22 17.24 -26.72
N TRP A 202 9.24 18.59 -26.62
CA TRP A 202 8.05 19.44 -26.38
C TRP A 202 6.96 19.34 -27.44
N LYS A 203 7.31 19.02 -28.69
CA LYS A 203 6.38 19.19 -29.82
C LYS A 203 5.27 18.15 -29.85
N TYR A 204 5.47 17.00 -29.20
CA TYR A 204 4.51 15.89 -29.22
C TYR A 204 4.25 15.28 -27.84
N ASP A 205 5.15 15.46 -26.87
CA ASP A 205 4.98 14.93 -25.52
C ASP A 205 4.82 16.08 -24.50
N LYS A 206 3.62 16.13 -23.94
CA LYS A 206 3.19 17.10 -22.92
C LYS A 206 3.41 16.59 -21.49
N THR A 207 3.94 15.38 -21.32
CA THR A 207 4.02 14.72 -20.01
C THR A 207 5.41 14.83 -19.37
N VAL A 208 5.42 14.94 -18.05
CA VAL A 208 6.58 14.75 -17.18
C VAL A 208 6.24 13.61 -16.23
N ARG A 209 7.16 12.66 -16.03
CA ARG A 209 6.91 11.50 -15.17
C ARG A 209 7.93 11.37 -14.05
N PHE A 210 7.49 10.75 -12.96
CA PHE A 210 8.35 10.15 -11.96
C PHE A 210 8.11 8.64 -11.97
N GLU A 211 9.13 7.89 -12.40
CA GLU A 211 9.03 6.51 -12.87
C GLU A 211 9.14 5.50 -11.72
N ILE A 212 8.02 5.28 -11.03
CA ILE A 212 7.91 4.33 -9.92
C ILE A 212 7.89 2.90 -10.44
N LYS A 213 7.19 2.64 -11.55
CA LYS A 213 7.13 1.31 -12.17
C LYS A 213 8.50 0.83 -12.63
N ASP A 214 9.30 1.72 -13.23
CA ASP A 214 10.65 1.38 -13.66
C ASP A 214 11.55 1.05 -12.46
N ARG A 215 11.42 1.80 -11.34
CA ARG A 215 12.12 1.47 -10.10
C ARG A 215 11.65 0.13 -9.51
N PHE A 216 10.35 -0.18 -9.53
CA PHE A 216 9.85 -1.50 -9.12
C PHE A 216 10.33 -2.63 -10.02
N ALA A 217 10.47 -2.38 -11.32
CA ALA A 217 10.96 -3.35 -12.30
C ALA A 217 12.39 -3.81 -12.01
N LEU A 218 13.21 -3.02 -11.31
CA LEU A 218 14.55 -3.43 -10.86
C LEU A 218 14.51 -4.66 -9.94
N PHE A 219 13.43 -4.87 -9.18
CA PHE A 219 13.25 -6.07 -8.33
C PHE A 219 12.27 -7.09 -8.93
N ALA A 220 11.20 -6.61 -9.57
CA ALA A 220 10.12 -7.45 -10.06
C ALA A 220 10.26 -7.90 -11.53
N GLY A 221 11.30 -7.42 -12.20
CA GLY A 221 11.53 -7.59 -13.63
C GLY A 221 10.67 -6.63 -14.49
N PRO A 222 10.98 -6.50 -15.79
CA PRO A 222 10.39 -5.50 -16.69
C PRO A 222 8.88 -5.65 -16.90
N ARG A 223 8.32 -6.85 -16.67
CA ARG A 223 6.88 -7.11 -16.74
C ARG A 223 6.18 -7.10 -15.38
N LEU A 224 6.88 -6.73 -14.30
CA LEU A 224 6.38 -6.73 -12.92
C LEU A 224 5.73 -8.08 -12.51
N HIS A 225 6.26 -9.20 -13.00
CA HIS A 225 5.70 -10.53 -12.71
C HIS A 225 6.30 -11.14 -11.44
N ASN A 226 7.55 -10.80 -11.09
CA ASN A 226 8.22 -11.29 -9.90
C ASN A 226 7.91 -10.41 -8.68
N MET A 227 6.63 -10.24 -8.36
CA MET A 227 6.17 -9.44 -7.22
C MET A 227 6.68 -9.98 -5.87
N ALA A 228 6.97 -11.28 -5.79
CA ALA A 228 7.52 -11.90 -4.59
C ALA A 228 8.86 -11.28 -4.17
N SER A 229 9.76 -11.06 -5.14
CA SER A 229 11.05 -10.39 -4.93
C SER A 229 10.85 -8.96 -4.39
N LEU A 230 9.99 -8.17 -5.04
CA LEU A 230 9.70 -6.80 -4.64
C LEU A 230 9.11 -6.73 -3.22
N TYR A 231 8.11 -7.55 -2.91
CA TYR A 231 7.49 -7.57 -1.59
C TYR A 231 8.45 -7.99 -0.49
N GLY A 232 9.34 -8.96 -0.76
CA GLY A 232 10.40 -9.33 0.18
C GLY A 232 11.36 -8.17 0.47
N GLN A 233 11.71 -7.37 -0.54
CA GLN A 233 12.57 -6.20 -0.35
C GLN A 233 11.84 -5.06 0.39
N LEU A 234 10.56 -4.81 0.09
CA LEU A 234 9.75 -3.80 0.76
C LEU A 234 9.51 -4.11 2.25
N ASP A 235 9.38 -5.39 2.61
CA ASP A 235 9.24 -5.82 4.01
C ASP A 235 10.53 -5.64 4.80
N THR A 236 11.66 -6.07 4.22
CA THR A 236 12.94 -6.12 4.92
C THR A 236 13.67 -4.78 4.94
N THR A 237 13.48 -3.93 3.93
CA THR A 237 14.23 -2.68 3.75
C THR A 237 13.35 -1.46 4.01
N LYS A 238 13.39 -0.94 5.24
CA LYS A 238 12.62 0.27 5.64
C LYS A 238 12.85 1.47 4.70
N LYS A 239 14.10 1.75 4.32
CA LYS A 239 14.43 2.88 3.43
C LYS A 239 13.73 2.79 2.07
N LEU A 240 13.59 1.58 1.52
CA LEU A 240 12.92 1.34 0.26
C LEU A 240 11.42 1.63 0.37
N ARG A 241 10.75 1.11 1.40
CA ARG A 241 9.34 1.40 1.66
C ARG A 241 9.10 2.90 1.90
N ASP A 242 9.94 3.52 2.71
CA ASP A 242 9.82 4.95 3.03
C ASP A 242 10.09 5.84 1.79
N PHE A 243 10.86 5.36 0.80
CA PHE A 243 11.06 6.05 -0.48
C PHE A 243 9.78 6.17 -1.30
N PHE A 244 8.89 5.17 -1.29
CA PHE A 244 7.58 5.25 -1.95
C PHE A 244 6.45 5.74 -1.04
N THR A 245 6.79 6.08 0.21
CA THR A 245 5.85 6.68 1.15
C THR A 245 5.89 8.21 1.02
N ILE A 246 4.73 8.86 1.07
CA ILE A 246 4.54 10.32 1.06
C ILE A 246 3.41 10.75 2.01
N THR A 247 3.49 11.96 2.54
CA THR A 247 2.33 12.67 3.13
C THR A 247 1.90 13.86 2.27
N ASP A 248 2.86 14.45 1.55
CA ASP A 248 2.67 15.61 0.68
C ASP A 248 3.68 15.54 -0.48
N LEU A 249 3.30 16.12 -1.61
CA LEU A 249 4.15 16.34 -2.78
C LEU A 249 4.20 17.83 -3.07
N ARG A 250 5.34 18.32 -3.53
CA ARG A 250 5.50 19.70 -3.98
C ARG A 250 6.20 19.73 -5.32
N ILE A 251 5.52 20.32 -6.29
CA ILE A 251 6.05 20.57 -7.63
C ILE A 251 6.55 22.01 -7.63
N ARG A 252 7.86 22.19 -7.75
CA ARG A 252 8.51 23.49 -7.82
C ARG A 252 8.88 23.79 -9.26
N LEU A 253 8.11 24.65 -9.89
CA LEU A 253 8.34 25.14 -11.24
C LEU A 253 9.29 26.35 -11.14
N LEU A 254 10.48 26.23 -11.73
CA LEU A 254 11.56 27.21 -11.58
C LEU A 254 11.77 28.07 -12.83
N ARG A 255 11.63 27.46 -14.01
CA ARG A 255 11.75 28.15 -15.30
C ARG A 255 10.76 27.58 -16.34
N PRO A 256 9.92 28.42 -16.98
CA PRO A 256 8.93 27.95 -17.96
C PRO A 256 9.63 27.53 -19.26
N ALA A 257 8.89 26.89 -20.16
CA ALA A 257 9.38 26.60 -21.51
C ALA A 257 9.72 27.92 -22.23
N THR A 258 10.99 28.14 -22.60
CA THR A 258 11.40 29.31 -23.38
C THR A 258 11.66 29.01 -24.86
N GLY A 259 11.80 27.71 -25.19
CA GLY A 259 12.04 27.21 -26.55
C GLY A 259 13.53 26.99 -26.81
N ALA A 260 13.91 26.96 -28.09
CA ALA A 260 15.32 26.80 -28.50
C ALA A 260 16.07 28.13 -28.59
N THR A 261 15.37 29.26 -28.39
CA THR A 261 15.89 30.62 -28.56
C THR A 261 15.91 31.35 -27.23
N MET A 262 16.68 32.43 -27.16
CA MET A 262 16.65 33.36 -26.04
C MET A 262 15.22 33.84 -25.73
N VAL A 263 14.99 34.25 -24.48
CA VAL A 263 13.72 34.83 -24.05
C VAL A 263 13.42 36.08 -24.89
N ASP A 264 12.23 36.12 -25.47
CA ASP A 264 11.75 37.28 -26.23
C ASP A 264 11.08 38.27 -25.27
N GLU A 265 11.84 39.29 -24.89
CA GLU A 265 11.40 40.33 -23.96
C GLU A 265 10.21 41.15 -24.48
N ASN A 266 9.98 41.18 -25.80
CA ASN A 266 8.84 41.89 -26.39
C ASN A 266 7.54 41.10 -26.26
N ASN A 267 7.60 39.79 -25.99
CA ASN A 267 6.43 38.91 -25.92
C ASN A 267 6.46 38.00 -24.70
N LEU A 268 6.56 38.60 -23.51
CA LEU A 268 6.57 37.87 -22.24
C LEU A 268 5.25 37.16 -21.91
N SER A 269 4.16 37.52 -22.58
CA SER A 269 2.84 36.88 -22.44
C SER A 269 2.86 35.39 -22.84
N ARG A 270 3.78 34.97 -23.71
CA ARG A 270 3.86 33.57 -24.16
C ARG A 270 4.49 32.61 -23.16
N TYR A 271 5.11 33.13 -22.10
CA TYR A 271 5.80 32.33 -21.09
C TYR A 271 4.95 32.22 -19.83
N PHE A 272 4.38 31.04 -19.62
CA PHE A 272 3.58 30.68 -18.47
C PHE A 272 3.62 29.16 -18.28
N TYR A 273 3.08 28.69 -17.15
CA TYR A 273 2.82 27.28 -16.92
C TYR A 273 1.33 27.01 -17.09
N ALA A 274 0.99 25.91 -17.73
CA ALA A 274 -0.36 25.37 -17.74
C ALA A 274 -0.32 23.86 -17.56
N ILE A 275 -1.11 23.33 -16.62
CA ILE A 275 -1.16 21.90 -16.27
C ILE A 275 -2.59 21.43 -16.44
N SER A 276 -2.79 20.44 -17.31
CA SER A 276 -4.10 19.86 -17.60
C SER A 276 -4.45 18.71 -16.68
N ASP A 277 -3.47 17.95 -16.19
CA ASP A 277 -3.73 16.80 -15.34
C ASP A 277 -2.54 16.45 -14.45
N ILE A 278 -2.82 16.01 -13.23
CA ILE A 278 -1.86 15.48 -12.27
C ILE A 278 -2.37 14.14 -11.75
N LYS A 279 -1.70 13.06 -12.15
CA LYS A 279 -1.97 11.71 -11.68
C LYS A 279 -1.00 11.30 -10.60
N VAL A 280 -1.56 10.98 -9.43
CA VAL A 280 -0.85 10.35 -8.32
C VAL A 280 -1.66 9.12 -7.89
N HIS A 281 -1.10 7.93 -8.12
CA HIS A 281 -1.72 6.68 -7.72
C HIS A 281 -1.00 6.08 -6.52
N GLY A 282 -1.77 5.72 -5.50
CA GLY A 282 -1.25 5.09 -4.31
C GLY A 282 -2.35 4.47 -3.48
N ARG A 283 -1.95 3.90 -2.35
CA ARG A 283 -2.84 3.35 -1.33
C ARG A 283 -2.55 3.98 0.01
N CYS A 284 -3.49 3.93 0.93
CA CYS A 284 -3.22 4.32 2.31
C CYS A 284 -2.14 3.44 2.93
N LYS A 285 -1.16 4.06 3.62
CA LYS A 285 -0.28 3.33 4.53
C LYS A 285 -1.08 2.91 5.76
N CYS A 286 -1.40 1.62 5.86
CA CYS A 286 -2.09 1.04 7.02
C CYS A 286 -1.23 -0.03 7.72
N ASN A 287 0.08 -0.08 7.42
CA ASN A 287 1.02 -1.06 7.95
C ASN A 287 0.52 -2.52 7.83
N LEU A 288 -0.21 -2.83 6.75
CA LEU A 288 -0.85 -4.13 6.48
C LEU A 288 -1.88 -4.59 7.53
N HIS A 289 -2.48 -3.66 8.28
CA HIS A 289 -3.54 -3.93 9.27
C HIS A 289 -4.92 -3.36 8.89
N ALA A 290 -5.13 -2.91 7.65
CA ALA A 290 -6.44 -2.53 7.15
C ALA A 290 -6.54 -2.84 5.65
N ASN A 291 -7.73 -3.20 5.20
CA ASN A 291 -8.03 -3.41 3.78
C ASN A 291 -8.68 -2.18 3.12
N SER A 292 -9.13 -1.23 3.92
CA SER A 292 -9.90 -0.06 3.50
C SER A 292 -9.43 1.19 4.26
N CYS A 293 -9.72 2.32 3.63
CA CYS A 293 -9.45 3.64 4.15
C CYS A 293 -10.74 4.45 4.01
N VAL A 294 -11.21 5.03 5.10
CA VAL A 294 -12.41 5.86 5.12
C VAL A 294 -12.03 7.32 5.15
N TYR A 295 -12.79 8.11 4.40
CA TYR A 295 -12.71 9.56 4.45
C TYR A 295 -13.83 10.04 5.37
N ASP A 296 -13.45 10.50 6.58
CA ASP A 296 -14.37 11.05 7.57
C ASP A 296 -13.91 12.44 8.00
N LYS A 297 -14.82 13.41 8.06
CA LYS A 297 -14.56 14.80 8.49
C LYS A 297 -13.26 15.37 7.91
N GLU A 298 -13.14 15.34 6.59
CA GLU A 298 -11.98 15.86 5.85
C GLU A 298 -10.65 15.13 6.11
N LYS A 299 -10.70 13.95 6.72
CA LYS A 299 -9.53 13.16 7.07
C LYS A 299 -9.64 11.74 6.54
N LEU A 300 -8.69 11.37 5.68
CA LEU A 300 -8.51 9.99 5.28
C LEU A 300 -7.85 9.20 6.42
N SER A 301 -8.41 8.05 6.82
CA SER A 301 -7.88 7.22 7.91
C SER A 301 -8.15 5.74 7.65
N CYS A 302 -7.23 4.88 8.09
CA CYS A 302 -7.38 3.43 7.94
C CYS A 302 -8.48 2.88 8.86
N GLU A 303 -9.29 1.94 8.36
CA GLU A 303 -10.19 1.14 9.21
C GLU A 303 -9.40 0.02 9.88
N CYS A 304 -8.73 0.34 10.99
CA CYS A 304 -7.75 -0.56 11.58
C CYS A 304 -8.35 -1.86 12.14
N GLU A 305 -7.80 -2.98 11.66
CA GLU A 305 -8.01 -4.34 12.13
C GLU A 305 -6.85 -4.80 13.03
N HIS A 306 -6.75 -6.10 13.30
CA HIS A 306 -5.61 -6.71 14.01
C HIS A 306 -5.31 -6.09 15.40
N ASN A 307 -6.36 -5.59 16.07
CA ASN A 307 -6.29 -4.87 17.35
C ASN A 307 -5.36 -3.65 17.34
N THR A 308 -5.21 -3.01 16.18
CA THR A 308 -4.40 -1.79 16.00
C THR A 308 -5.28 -0.53 15.99
N THR A 309 -4.67 0.64 16.16
CA THR A 309 -5.35 1.94 16.12
C THR A 309 -4.40 3.05 15.66
N GLY A 310 -4.90 4.27 15.51
CA GLY A 310 -4.21 5.41 14.92
C GLY A 310 -4.46 5.53 13.41
N PRO A 311 -4.07 6.66 12.80
CA PRO A 311 -4.39 6.96 11.40
C PRO A 311 -3.82 5.94 10.40
N ASP A 312 -2.64 5.38 10.72
CA ASP A 312 -1.93 4.41 9.89
C ASP A 312 -1.89 3.00 10.52
N CYS A 313 -2.70 2.74 11.55
CA CYS A 313 -2.64 1.48 12.33
C CYS A 313 -1.26 1.19 12.96
N GLY A 314 -0.54 2.26 13.31
CA GLY A 314 0.86 2.23 13.80
C GLY A 314 1.05 1.95 15.29
N ARG A 315 0.00 1.52 16.00
CA ARG A 315 0.06 1.18 17.43
C ARG A 315 -1.04 0.20 17.81
N CYS A 316 -0.82 -0.56 18.89
CA CYS A 316 -1.85 -1.42 19.46
C CYS A 316 -2.95 -0.63 20.19
N LYS A 317 -4.18 -1.15 20.20
CA LYS A 317 -5.27 -0.65 21.03
C LYS A 317 -4.92 -0.80 22.52
N ILE A 318 -5.55 0.03 23.36
CA ILE A 318 -5.52 -0.13 24.82
C ILE A 318 -6.01 -1.56 25.14
N ASN A 319 -5.36 -2.23 26.08
CA ASN A 319 -5.57 -3.64 26.43
C ASN A 319 -5.09 -4.68 25.41
N TYR A 320 -4.38 -4.28 24.34
CA TYR A 320 -3.79 -5.19 23.33
C TYR A 320 -2.28 -4.96 23.12
N GLN A 321 -1.60 -4.56 24.18
CA GLN A 321 -0.16 -4.27 24.25
C GLN A 321 0.62 -5.40 24.94
N GLY A 322 0.12 -6.64 24.95
CA GLY A 322 0.83 -7.79 25.52
C GLY A 322 2.13 -8.13 24.78
N ARG A 323 2.34 -7.54 23.59
CA ARG A 323 3.63 -7.47 22.89
C ARG A 323 3.81 -6.10 22.26
N ALA A 324 5.05 -5.75 21.94
CA ALA A 324 5.37 -4.56 21.16
C ALA A 324 4.68 -4.62 19.78
N TRP A 325 4.20 -3.46 19.31
CA TRP A 325 3.60 -3.33 17.99
C TRP A 325 4.63 -3.65 16.89
N SER A 326 4.19 -4.37 15.86
CA SER A 326 4.94 -4.54 14.61
C SER A 326 3.97 -4.50 13.44
N ALA A 327 4.40 -3.89 12.34
CA ALA A 327 3.64 -3.90 11.08
C ALA A 327 3.44 -5.34 10.59
N GLY A 328 2.39 -5.58 9.81
CA GLY A 328 2.28 -6.83 9.06
C GLY A 328 3.41 -6.98 8.03
N SER A 329 3.57 -8.19 7.50
CA SER A 329 4.57 -8.51 6.47
C SER A 329 3.91 -9.29 5.33
N TYR A 330 4.33 -9.01 4.10
CA TYR A 330 3.96 -9.79 2.91
C TYR A 330 4.42 -11.26 2.96
N LEU A 331 5.38 -11.59 3.82
CA LEU A 331 5.95 -12.93 3.93
C LEU A 331 5.29 -13.75 5.07
N PRO A 332 5.09 -15.07 4.88
CA PRO A 332 5.33 -15.84 3.65
C PRO A 332 4.18 -15.67 2.64
N ILE A 333 4.53 -15.65 1.35
CA ILE A 333 3.57 -15.54 0.24
C ILE A 333 2.76 -16.85 0.15
N PRO A 334 1.44 -16.81 -0.11
CA PRO A 334 0.64 -15.65 -0.52
C PRO A 334 -0.08 -14.91 0.62
N LYS A 335 -0.06 -15.42 1.86
CA LYS A 335 -0.91 -14.91 2.95
C LYS A 335 -0.27 -13.81 3.78
N GLY A 336 1.06 -13.76 3.86
CA GLY A 336 1.79 -12.87 4.75
C GLY A 336 1.63 -13.22 6.23
N THR A 337 2.17 -12.35 7.09
CA THR A 337 2.06 -12.42 8.55
C THR A 337 1.47 -11.14 9.11
N ALA A 338 0.27 -11.23 9.70
CA ALA A 338 -0.50 -10.07 10.14
C ALA A 338 0.05 -9.34 11.37
N ASN A 339 0.96 -9.96 12.13
CA ASN A 339 1.58 -9.38 13.32
C ASN A 339 0.59 -8.72 14.31
N ILE A 340 -0.52 -9.43 14.56
CA ILE A 340 -1.67 -8.96 15.36
C ILE A 340 -1.28 -8.55 16.78
N CYS A 341 -1.80 -7.42 17.27
CA CYS A 341 -1.63 -7.00 18.65
C CYS A 341 -2.36 -7.96 19.61
N ILE A 342 -1.66 -8.45 20.64
CA ILE A 342 -2.18 -9.44 21.58
C ILE A 342 -2.69 -8.77 22.87
N PRO A 343 -3.77 -9.28 23.49
CA PRO A 343 -4.28 -8.73 24.74
C PRO A 343 -3.17 -8.52 25.77
N ASN A 344 -3.25 -7.42 26.53
CA ASN A 344 -2.48 -7.27 27.75
C ASN A 344 -2.76 -8.50 28.59
N SER A 345 -1.70 -9.11 29.11
CA SER A 345 -1.86 -10.12 30.14
C SER A 345 -2.44 -9.44 31.38
N ILE A 346 -3.76 -9.28 31.44
CA ILE A 346 -4.51 -9.34 32.70
C ILE A 346 -4.80 -10.82 32.91
N GLY A 347 -3.74 -11.62 32.95
CA GLY A 347 -3.84 -12.93 33.57
C GLY A 347 -3.77 -12.71 35.09
N PRO A 348 -4.41 -13.58 35.90
CA PRO A 348 -3.83 -13.81 37.22
C PRO A 348 -2.36 -14.17 36.97
N VAL A 349 -1.46 -13.52 37.71
CA VAL A 349 0.00 -13.71 37.70
C VAL A 349 0.34 -15.11 37.19
N THR A 350 0.96 -15.23 36.01
CA THR A 350 1.58 -16.49 35.61
C THR A 350 2.42 -16.95 36.79
N PRO A 351 2.24 -18.15 37.35
CA PRO A 351 2.80 -18.43 38.65
C PRO A 351 4.24 -18.92 38.38
N VAL A 352 5.05 -17.94 38.00
CA VAL A 352 6.50 -17.96 38.00
C VAL A 352 6.87 -18.14 39.46
N CYS A 353 7.52 -19.27 39.74
CA CYS A 353 7.77 -19.70 41.11
C CYS A 353 9.12 -19.25 41.66
N ASP A 354 9.89 -18.51 40.85
CA ASP A 354 11.19 -17.93 41.17
C ASP A 354 11.54 -16.79 40.21
N ASP A 355 12.44 -15.88 40.61
CA ASP A 355 12.88 -14.69 39.87
C ASP A 355 13.54 -15.02 38.51
N GLU A 356 13.91 -16.28 38.26
CA GLU A 356 14.49 -16.76 36.99
C GLU A 356 13.46 -17.21 35.93
N LEU A 357 12.16 -16.91 36.09
CA LEU A 357 11.09 -17.26 35.12
C LEU A 357 10.87 -18.78 34.92
N LEU A 358 11.34 -19.61 35.85
CA LEU A 358 11.20 -21.06 35.78
C LEU A 358 9.78 -21.52 36.17
N ARG A 359 9.28 -22.53 35.44
CA ARG A 359 7.93 -23.10 35.60
C ARG A 359 7.98 -24.45 36.32
N CYS A 360 6.99 -24.71 37.17
CA CYS A 360 6.77 -26.05 37.71
C CYS A 360 6.46 -27.03 36.56
N GLN A 361 7.11 -28.19 36.59
CA GLN A 361 7.00 -29.27 35.62
C GLN A 361 6.01 -30.34 36.12
N ASN A 362 5.69 -31.32 35.27
CA ASN A 362 4.94 -32.53 35.64
C ASN A 362 3.62 -32.28 36.42
N GLY A 363 2.88 -31.22 36.03
CA GLY A 363 1.60 -30.88 36.65
C GLY A 363 1.69 -30.19 38.01
N GLY A 364 2.88 -29.74 38.44
CA GLY A 364 3.06 -28.97 39.67
C GLY A 364 2.36 -27.61 39.64
N VAL A 365 1.76 -27.24 40.77
CA VAL A 365 1.08 -25.94 40.95
C VAL A 365 1.95 -25.04 41.81
N CYS A 366 2.29 -23.87 41.30
CA CYS A 366 3.08 -22.91 42.05
C CYS A 366 2.25 -22.24 43.15
N VAL A 367 2.77 -22.24 44.37
CA VAL A 367 2.11 -21.69 45.57
C VAL A 367 2.91 -20.47 46.05
N ASN A 368 2.21 -19.35 46.24
CA ASN A 368 2.79 -18.09 46.75
C ASN A 368 4.00 -17.58 45.97
N ASN A 369 4.13 -17.91 44.67
CA ASN A 369 5.25 -17.48 43.82
C ASN A 369 6.66 -17.83 44.35
N ALA A 370 6.77 -18.83 45.23
CA ALA A 370 8.05 -19.19 45.85
C ALA A 370 8.36 -20.70 45.82
N ARG A 371 7.35 -21.56 45.62
CA ARG A 371 7.52 -23.02 45.65
C ARG A 371 6.50 -23.74 44.80
N CYS A 372 6.95 -24.75 44.06
CA CYS A 372 6.07 -25.70 43.38
C CYS A 372 5.49 -26.74 44.37
N ASN A 373 4.17 -26.89 44.37
CA ASN A 373 3.48 -28.01 44.99
C ASN A 373 3.37 -29.15 43.98
N CYS A 374 4.05 -30.26 44.24
CA CYS A 374 4.18 -31.36 43.29
C CYS A 374 3.11 -32.44 43.52
N PRO A 375 2.58 -33.05 42.43
CA PRO A 375 1.77 -34.26 42.53
C PRO A 375 2.55 -35.39 43.23
N PRO A 376 1.86 -36.37 43.85
CA PRO A 376 2.49 -37.40 44.68
C PRO A 376 3.51 -38.29 43.96
N GLU A 377 3.51 -38.29 42.63
CA GLU A 377 4.44 -39.05 41.78
C GLU A 377 5.75 -38.29 41.51
N TYR A 378 5.82 -37.00 41.85
CA TYR A 378 6.93 -36.12 41.52
C TYR A 378 7.47 -35.38 42.76
N SER A 379 8.70 -34.93 42.68
CA SER A 379 9.48 -34.24 43.69
C SER A 379 10.55 -33.35 43.03
N GLY A 380 11.31 -32.61 43.81
CA GLY A 380 12.23 -31.59 43.29
C GLY A 380 11.65 -30.17 43.41
N LEU A 381 12.49 -29.16 43.18
CA LEU A 381 12.14 -27.74 43.38
C LEU A 381 11.09 -27.26 42.37
N LEU A 382 11.10 -27.84 41.17
CA LEU A 382 10.17 -27.60 40.08
C LEU A 382 9.35 -28.85 39.74
N CYS A 383 9.27 -29.84 40.63
CA CYS A 383 8.63 -31.14 40.37
C CYS A 383 9.29 -31.93 39.23
N GLU A 384 10.58 -31.71 39.02
CA GLU A 384 11.35 -32.25 37.91
C GLU A 384 11.77 -33.73 38.08
N LYS A 385 11.66 -34.29 39.29
CA LYS A 385 12.06 -35.67 39.61
C LYS A 385 10.86 -36.55 39.87
N SER A 386 10.75 -37.70 39.21
CA SER A 386 9.83 -38.75 39.64
C SER A 386 10.25 -39.28 41.01
N ARG A 387 9.30 -39.52 41.92
CA ARG A 387 9.57 -40.14 43.22
C ARG A 387 9.93 -41.63 43.16
N CYS A 388 9.83 -42.22 41.98
CA CYS A 388 10.35 -43.55 41.71
C CYS A 388 11.89 -43.46 41.57
N ASP A 389 12.59 -43.27 42.68
CA ASP A 389 13.98 -43.69 42.90
C ASP A 389 14.46 -43.23 44.28
N SER A 390 14.33 -44.12 45.28
CA SER A 390 15.39 -44.53 46.22
C SER A 390 14.81 -45.17 47.48
N GLU A 391 14.94 -46.49 47.53
CA GLU A 391 15.04 -47.41 48.68
C GLU A 391 13.80 -47.73 49.55
N ALA A 392 13.41 -49.02 49.44
CA ALA A 392 12.69 -49.85 50.42
C ALA A 392 11.15 -49.73 50.56
N ALA A 393 10.41 -49.99 49.48
CA ALA A 393 9.22 -50.87 49.43
C ALA A 393 8.61 -50.83 48.02
N GLY A 394 8.42 -51.99 47.39
CA GLY A 394 8.16 -52.12 45.95
C GLY A 394 6.82 -51.57 45.45
N CYS A 395 6.87 -50.90 44.29
CA CYS A 395 5.73 -50.84 43.38
C CYS A 395 5.84 -52.01 42.40
N GLY A 396 5.00 -53.02 42.61
CA GLY A 396 4.89 -54.16 41.72
C GLY A 396 4.37 -53.76 40.35
N SER A 397 5.06 -54.21 39.31
CA SER A 397 4.56 -54.23 37.94
C SER A 397 3.24 -54.98 37.87
N ARG A 398 2.21 -54.35 37.31
CA ARG A 398 1.03 -55.04 36.77
C ARG A 398 0.80 -54.57 35.35
N GLU A 399 1.54 -55.18 34.42
CA GLU A 399 1.01 -55.39 33.07
C GLU A 399 0.12 -56.64 33.12
N SER A 400 -1.14 -56.50 32.72
CA SER A 400 -1.94 -57.54 32.08
C SER A 400 -3.34 -56.97 31.85
N GLY A 401 -3.65 -56.72 30.59
CA GLY A 401 -5.00 -56.36 30.18
C GLY A 401 -5.95 -57.53 30.38
N GLN A 402 -7.11 -57.25 30.96
CA GLN A 402 -8.34 -58.02 30.72
C GLN A 402 -9.55 -57.09 30.93
N PRO A 403 -10.56 -57.16 30.03
CA PRO A 403 -11.73 -56.28 30.05
C PRO A 403 -12.74 -56.65 31.16
N PRO A 404 -13.71 -55.77 31.50
CA PRO A 404 -14.63 -55.99 32.60
C PRO A 404 -15.67 -57.06 32.27
N LEU A 405 -15.84 -58.00 33.19
CA LEU A 405 -16.93 -58.99 33.22
C LEU A 405 -18.26 -58.29 33.56
N THR A 406 -19.16 -58.20 32.58
CA THR A 406 -20.60 -58.05 32.79
C THR A 406 -21.27 -59.44 32.81
N PRO A 407 -22.29 -59.68 33.63
CA PRO A 407 -23.01 -60.96 33.65
C PRO A 407 -24.02 -61.05 32.49
N PRO A 408 -24.16 -62.19 31.79
CA PRO A 408 -25.21 -62.36 30.80
C PRO A 408 -26.49 -62.94 31.44
N SER A 409 -27.63 -62.40 31.01
CA SER A 409 -28.94 -63.05 31.12
C SER A 409 -29.03 -64.23 30.13
N PRO A 410 -29.80 -65.30 30.42
CA PRO A 410 -29.79 -66.52 29.63
C PRO A 410 -30.88 -66.51 28.55
N CYS A 411 -30.53 -66.65 27.27
CA CYS A 411 -31.40 -67.29 26.26
C CYS A 411 -30.68 -67.55 24.92
N GLY A 412 -30.74 -68.80 24.42
CA GLY A 412 -30.53 -69.21 23.01
C GLY A 412 -29.07 -69.48 22.61
N LEU A 413 -28.46 -70.66 22.81
CA LEU A 413 -28.64 -71.98 22.16
C LEU A 413 -28.57 -71.99 20.61
N LEU A 414 -27.49 -72.65 20.15
CA LEU A 414 -27.31 -73.50 18.96
C LEU A 414 -27.38 -72.90 17.53
N THR A 415 -26.27 -73.03 16.80
CA THR A 415 -26.11 -73.77 15.52
C THR A 415 -24.71 -73.45 14.93
N LEU A 416 -23.71 -74.32 15.06
CA LEU A 416 -23.29 -75.40 14.14
C LEU A 416 -23.02 -75.01 12.66
N LEU A 417 -21.73 -75.03 12.30
CA LEU A 417 -21.11 -75.76 11.18
C LEU A 417 -21.36 -75.34 9.71
N LEU A 418 -20.22 -75.08 9.02
CA LEU A 418 -19.79 -75.59 7.70
C LEU A 418 -19.51 -74.61 6.53
N LEU A 419 -18.30 -74.81 5.96
CA LEU A 419 -17.88 -74.67 4.54
C LEU A 419 -17.76 -73.23 3.98
N GLY A 420 -16.75 -72.85 3.20
CA GLY A 420 -15.63 -73.56 2.59
C GLY A 420 -14.90 -72.64 1.59
N SER A 421 -13.69 -73.07 1.21
CA SER A 421 -12.93 -72.76 -0.03
C SER A 421 -12.51 -71.31 -0.34
N ALA A 422 -11.20 -71.09 -0.16
CA ALA A 422 -10.20 -70.76 -1.19
C ALA A 422 -10.65 -70.02 -2.47
N LEU A 423 -9.95 -68.92 -2.79
CA LEU A 423 -9.00 -68.81 -3.93
C LEU A 423 -8.60 -67.33 -4.19
N LEU A 424 -7.29 -67.07 -4.10
CA LEU A 424 -6.44 -66.46 -5.14
C LEU A 424 -7.01 -65.29 -5.99
N ARG A 425 -6.44 -64.08 -5.85
CA ARG A 425 -5.49 -63.45 -6.81
C ARG A 425 -5.32 -61.94 -6.56
N GLU A 426 -4.06 -61.52 -6.48
CA GLU A 426 -3.62 -60.13 -6.67
C GLU A 426 -3.49 -59.77 -8.16
N ALA A 427 -3.93 -58.54 -8.48
CA ALA A 427 -3.44 -57.56 -9.48
C ALA A 427 -3.32 -57.95 -10.97
N PRO A 428 -3.02 -57.02 -11.91
CA PRO A 428 -3.28 -55.57 -12.03
C PRO A 428 -3.97 -55.24 -13.40
N CYS A 429 -4.27 -53.97 -13.72
CA CYS A 429 -4.29 -53.53 -15.13
C CYS A 429 -4.11 -52.00 -15.29
N TRP A 430 -3.25 -51.67 -16.25
CA TRP A 430 -2.82 -50.37 -16.77
C TRP A 430 -3.66 -49.99 -18.03
N PRO A 431 -3.40 -48.85 -18.72
CA PRO A 431 -4.35 -48.14 -19.58
C PRO A 431 -4.29 -48.56 -21.06
N ALA A 432 -5.29 -48.16 -21.88
CA ALA A 432 -5.26 -48.15 -23.36
C ALA A 432 -6.51 -47.39 -23.95
N PRO A 433 -6.70 -47.25 -25.29
CA PRO A 433 -6.38 -46.02 -26.05
C PRO A 433 -7.45 -45.59 -27.09
N LEU A 434 -7.21 -44.49 -27.82
CA LEU A 434 -7.10 -44.41 -29.30
C LEU A 434 -6.62 -43.02 -29.75
#